data_AF-A0A9P8UG24-F1
#
_entry.id   AF-A0A9P8UG24-F1
#
_cell.length_a   1.000
_cell.length_b   1.000
_cell.length_c   1.000
_cell.angle_alpha   90.00
_cell.angle_beta   90.00
_cell.angle_gamma   90.00
#
_symmetry.space_group_name_H-M   'P 1'
#
loop_
_entity.id
_entity.type
_entity.pdbx_description
1 polymer ?
#
loop_
_entity_poly.entity_id
_entity_poly.type
_entity_poly.pdbx_seq_one_letter_code
_entity_poly.pdbx_strand_id
1 'polypeptide(L)'
;MKFTALICTLMAAAAVNASAVPEIQARDTCGAGYGGDQRRTNSPCQSSNGDRHFCGCDRTGVVQCQGGTWREIRDCGSGTCHGGNDGGAVC
;
A
#
# COMPACT_ATOMS: atom_id res chain seq x y z
N MET A 1 33.13 27.26 -51.26
CA MET A 1 33.43 26.06 -50.44
C MET A 1 33.91 26.58 -49.09
N LYS A 2 33.39 26.21 -47.91
CA LYS A 2 33.08 24.86 -47.41
C LYS A 2 31.95 24.95 -46.36
N PHE A 3 31.02 24.00 -46.47
CA PHE A 3 29.96 23.70 -45.52
C PHE A 3 30.56 23.24 -44.19
N THR A 4 30.03 23.72 -43.07
CA THR A 4 30.15 23.00 -41.80
C THR A 4 28.81 23.04 -41.09
N ALA A 5 27.95 22.11 -41.47
CA ALA A 5 26.79 21.71 -40.69
C ALA A 5 27.30 20.98 -39.44
N LEU A 6 26.95 21.47 -38.25
CA LEU A 6 27.01 20.67 -37.04
C LEU A 6 25.63 20.73 -36.40
N ILE A 7 24.87 19.73 -36.81
CA ILE A 7 23.48 19.45 -36.50
C ILE A 7 23.36 19.09 -35.01
N CYS A 8 22.35 19.67 -34.39
CA CYS A 8 21.92 19.50 -33.01
C CYS A 8 21.84 18.03 -32.57
N THR A 9 22.64 17.64 -31.58
CA THR A 9 22.41 16.43 -30.79
C THR A 9 21.27 16.68 -29.81
N LEU A 10 20.05 16.33 -30.24
CA LEU A 10 18.88 16.19 -29.40
C LEU A 10 19.11 15.05 -28.40
N MET A 11 19.26 15.39 -27.13
CA MET A 11 19.10 14.45 -26.02
C MET A 11 17.65 13.95 -26.01
N ALA A 12 17.43 12.75 -26.53
CA ALA A 12 16.17 12.04 -26.32
C ALA A 12 16.15 11.55 -24.86
N ALA A 13 15.58 12.36 -23.96
CA ALA A 13 15.19 11.89 -22.65
C ALA A 13 14.06 10.87 -22.84
N ALA A 14 14.37 9.58 -22.70
CA ALA A 14 13.36 8.54 -22.57
C ALA A 14 12.60 8.80 -21.26
N ALA A 15 11.46 9.48 -21.35
CA ALA A 15 10.48 9.48 -20.28
C ALA A 15 10.03 8.03 -20.12
N VAL A 16 10.48 7.39 -19.04
CA VAL A 16 9.92 6.12 -18.59
C VAL A 16 8.45 6.39 -18.27
N ASN A 17 7.56 5.99 -19.18
CA ASN A 17 6.15 5.90 -18.87
C ASN A 17 6.02 4.87 -17.75
N ALA A 18 5.95 5.34 -16.50
CA ALA A 18 5.34 4.58 -15.43
C ALA A 18 3.89 4.40 -15.87
N SER A 19 3.61 3.27 -16.51
CA SER A 19 2.27 2.82 -16.82
C SER A 19 1.52 2.84 -15.50
N ALA A 20 0.69 3.86 -15.30
CA ALA A 20 -0.35 3.84 -14.29
C ALA A 20 -1.27 2.70 -14.69
N VAL A 21 -0.95 1.49 -14.22
CA VAL A 21 -1.89 0.38 -14.21
C VAL A 21 -3.15 0.95 -13.56
N PRO A 22 -4.33 0.86 -14.18
CA PRO A 22 -5.55 1.26 -13.53
C PRO A 22 -5.57 0.50 -12.21
N GLU A 23 -5.44 1.21 -11.11
CA GLU A 23 -5.53 0.64 -9.78
C GLU A 23 -6.97 0.14 -9.69
N ILE A 24 -7.19 -1.13 -10.06
CA ILE A 24 -8.34 -1.89 -9.59
C ILE A 24 -8.23 -1.72 -8.09
N GLN A 25 -9.02 -0.79 -7.55
CA GLN A 25 -8.91 -0.31 -6.17
C GLN A 25 -8.90 -1.53 -5.28
N ALA A 26 -7.69 -1.95 -4.90
CA ALA A 26 -7.52 -3.20 -4.23
C ALA A 26 -8.19 -3.01 -2.88
N ARG A 27 -9.33 -3.68 -2.67
CA ARG A 27 -10.05 -3.60 -1.41
C ARG A 27 -9.16 -4.19 -0.32
N ASP A 28 -8.48 -3.30 0.39
CA ASP A 28 -7.63 -3.59 1.53
C ASP A 28 -8.43 -3.70 2.84
N THR A 29 -9.66 -3.20 2.80
CA THR A 29 -10.66 -3.30 3.88
C THR A 29 -11.35 -4.65 3.91
N CYS A 30 -11.91 -4.98 5.07
CA CYS A 30 -12.61 -6.24 5.30
C CYS A 30 -13.99 -6.32 4.62
N GLY A 31 -14.57 -5.20 4.22
CA GLY A 31 -15.89 -5.11 3.59
C GLY A 31 -16.91 -4.38 4.47
N ALA A 32 -18.19 -4.41 4.07
CA ALA A 32 -19.27 -3.79 4.82
C ALA A 32 -19.43 -4.42 6.21
N GLY A 33 -19.66 -3.60 7.24
CA GLY A 33 -19.87 -4.04 8.63
C GLY A 33 -18.60 -4.16 9.47
N TYR A 34 -17.41 -3.91 8.92
CA TYR A 34 -16.15 -3.89 9.65
C TYR A 34 -15.75 -2.46 10.07
N GLY A 35 -14.97 -2.35 11.14
CA GLY A 35 -14.45 -1.08 11.63
C GLY A 35 -13.38 -0.48 10.73
N GLY A 36 -13.19 0.85 10.81
CA GLY A 36 -12.10 1.53 10.10
C GLY A 36 -10.72 1.15 10.63
N ASP A 37 -10.66 0.52 11.80
CA ASP A 37 -9.48 -0.10 12.40
C ASP A 37 -9.12 -1.47 11.80
N GLN A 38 -9.89 -1.99 10.83
CA GLN A 38 -9.70 -3.34 10.30
C GLN A 38 -9.20 -3.36 8.84
N ARG A 39 -8.25 -4.26 8.56
CA ARG A 39 -7.69 -4.52 7.23
C ARG A 39 -7.62 -6.02 6.97
N ARG A 40 -7.75 -6.40 5.71
CA ARG A 40 -7.73 -7.80 5.29
C ARG A 40 -6.30 -8.28 5.20
N THR A 41 -5.89 -9.22 6.05
CA THR A 41 -4.57 -9.84 5.99
C THR A 41 -4.30 -10.41 4.60
N ASN A 42 -3.07 -10.22 4.10
CA ASN A 42 -2.61 -10.58 2.75
C ASN A 42 -3.29 -9.82 1.60
N SER A 43 -4.11 -8.80 1.86
CA SER A 43 -4.60 -7.91 0.82
C SER A 43 -3.57 -6.81 0.50
N PRO A 44 -3.62 -6.21 -0.71
CA PRO A 44 -2.76 -5.09 -1.06
C PRO A 44 -2.95 -3.90 -0.13
N CYS A 45 -1.92 -3.09 0.06
CA CYS A 45 -1.98 -1.88 0.88
C CYS A 45 -1.19 -0.74 0.24
N GLN A 46 -1.69 0.49 0.44
CA GLN A 46 -1.02 1.70 -0.01
C GLN A 46 0.21 1.99 0.87
N SER A 47 1.33 2.39 0.26
CA SER A 47 2.56 2.75 0.99
C SER A 47 2.38 3.92 1.95
N SER A 48 1.39 4.77 1.70
CA SER A 48 0.98 5.87 2.58
C SER A 48 0.43 5.41 3.94
N ASN A 49 0.13 4.12 4.13
CA ASN A 49 -0.16 3.55 5.44
C ASN A 49 1.08 3.53 6.35
N GLY A 50 2.28 3.50 5.78
CA GLY A 50 3.53 3.53 6.53
C GLY A 50 3.61 2.43 7.58
N ASP A 51 3.93 2.81 8.80
CA ASP A 51 4.08 1.94 9.95
C ASP A 51 2.80 1.75 10.78
N ARG A 52 1.66 2.34 10.35
CA ARG A 52 0.38 2.21 11.06
C ARG A 52 -0.02 0.75 11.23
N HIS A 53 -0.56 0.48 12.41
CA HIS A 53 -1.06 -0.84 12.80
C HIS A 53 -2.58 -0.86 12.76
N PHE A 54 -3.13 -1.86 12.11
CA PHE A 54 -4.57 -2.14 12.04
C PHE A 54 -4.85 -3.55 12.54
N CYS A 55 -6.10 -3.87 12.82
CA CYS A 55 -6.52 -5.21 13.16
C CYS A 55 -6.81 -6.03 11.90
N GLY A 56 -6.57 -7.34 11.99
CA GLY A 56 -7.15 -8.31 11.06
C GLY A 56 -8.69 -8.28 11.11
N CYS A 57 -9.35 -8.79 10.08
CA CYS A 57 -10.80 -8.83 10.00
C CYS A 57 -11.43 -9.66 11.15
N ASP A 58 -10.77 -10.72 11.57
CA ASP A 58 -11.14 -11.58 12.69
C ASP A 58 -10.74 -11.04 14.06
N ARG A 59 -10.02 -9.90 14.10
CA ARG A 59 -9.45 -9.28 15.30
C ARG A 59 -8.48 -10.18 16.07
N THR A 60 -7.95 -11.24 15.44
CA THR A 60 -6.99 -12.14 16.11
C THR A 60 -5.55 -11.73 15.90
N GLY A 61 -5.27 -10.71 15.08
CA GLY A 61 -3.91 -10.24 14.85
C GLY A 61 -3.83 -8.76 14.52
N VAL A 62 -2.66 -8.18 14.76
CA VAL A 62 -2.28 -6.83 14.32
C VAL A 62 -1.54 -6.95 13.00
N VAL A 63 -1.96 -6.16 12.02
CA VAL A 63 -1.38 -6.10 10.68
C VAL A 63 -0.72 -4.75 10.39
N GLN A 64 0.36 -4.79 9.61
CA GLN A 64 1.09 -3.61 9.11
C GLN A 64 1.29 -3.73 7.59
N CYS A 65 1.30 -2.60 6.90
CA CYS A 65 1.57 -2.56 5.47
C CYS A 65 3.07 -2.78 5.20
N GLN A 66 3.43 -3.93 4.64
CA GLN A 66 4.82 -4.28 4.33
C GLN A 66 4.94 -4.74 2.87
N GLY A 67 5.79 -4.06 2.10
CA GLY A 67 5.99 -4.39 0.68
C GLY A 67 4.70 -4.30 -0.15
N GLY A 68 3.78 -3.40 0.21
CA GLY A 68 2.50 -3.25 -0.48
C GLY A 68 1.45 -4.31 -0.13
N THR A 69 1.64 -5.08 0.94
CA THR A 69 0.66 -6.06 1.44
C THR A 69 0.46 -5.92 2.96
N TRP A 70 -0.78 -6.06 3.43
CA TRP A 70 -1.07 -6.17 4.87
C TRP A 70 -0.51 -7.49 5.42
N ARG A 71 0.53 -7.41 6.23
CA ARG A 71 1.17 -8.55 6.88
C ARG A 71 0.86 -8.54 8.36
N GLU A 72 0.52 -9.70 8.91
CA GLU A 72 0.40 -9.88 10.34
C GLU A 72 1.78 -9.73 10.99
N ILE A 73 1.86 -8.85 11.99
CA ILE A 73 3.10 -8.57 12.74
C ILE A 73 2.99 -9.01 14.20
N ARG A 74 1.78 -9.34 14.66
CA ARG A 74 1.50 -9.85 16.00
C ARG A 74 0.22 -10.67 15.98
N ASP A 75 0.30 -11.88 16.53
CA ASP A 75 -0.85 -12.70 16.84
C ASP A 75 -1.37 -12.37 18.24
N CYS A 76 -2.66 -12.04 18.37
CA CYS A 76 -3.37 -11.78 19.62
C CYS A 76 -3.97 -13.06 20.23
N GLY A 77 -3.98 -14.18 19.50
CA GLY A 77 -4.50 -15.48 19.91
C GLY A 77 -6.03 -15.58 20.02
N SER A 78 -6.72 -14.46 20.19
CA SER A 78 -8.19 -14.37 20.23
C SER A 78 -8.66 -13.05 19.63
N GLY A 79 -9.96 -12.93 19.38
CA GLY A 79 -10.59 -11.76 18.71
C GLY A 79 -10.61 -10.48 19.56
N THR A 80 -9.48 -10.09 20.16
CA THR A 80 -9.34 -8.97 21.09
C THR A 80 -8.68 -7.74 20.47
N CYS A 81 -8.17 -7.84 19.24
CA CYS A 81 -7.54 -6.70 18.59
C CYS A 81 -8.52 -5.53 18.44
N HIS A 82 -8.08 -4.35 18.84
CA HIS A 82 -8.81 -3.09 18.69
C HIS A 82 -7.88 -1.93 18.37
N GLY A 83 -8.39 -0.93 17.64
CA GLY A 83 -7.65 0.28 17.29
C GLY A 83 -8.57 1.42 16.86
N GLY A 84 -7.99 2.48 16.29
CA GLY A 84 -8.72 3.59 15.70
C GLY A 84 -8.72 3.55 14.17
N ASN A 85 -9.49 4.44 13.55
CA ASN A 85 -9.54 4.58 12.09
C ASN A 85 -8.20 5.04 11.48
N ASP A 86 -7.37 5.69 12.30
CA ASP A 86 -6.02 6.15 11.93
C ASP A 86 -4.92 5.15 12.35
N GLY A 87 -5.31 3.92 12.74
CA GLY A 87 -4.41 2.87 13.19
C GLY A 87 -4.30 2.78 14.71
N GLY A 88 -3.12 2.38 15.21
CA GLY A 88 -2.85 2.18 16.64
C GLY A 88 -3.42 0.88 17.18
N ALA A 89 -3.60 -0.14 16.33
CA ALA A 89 -4.14 -1.42 16.74
C ALA A 89 -3.25 -2.15 17.76
N VAL A 90 -3.89 -2.68 18.79
CA VAL A 90 -3.29 -3.47 19.87
C VAL A 90 -4.15 -4.69 20.18
N CYS A 91 -3.54 -5.70 20.79
CA CYS A 91 -4.24 -6.72 21.57
C CYS A 91 -4.45 -6.14 22.98
#